data_AF-A0A976IHZ2-F1
#
_entry.id   AF-A0A976IHZ2-F1
#
_cell.length_a   1.000
_cell.length_b   1.000
_cell.length_c   1.000
_cell.angle_alpha   90.00
_cell.angle_beta   90.00
_cell.angle_gamma   90.00
#
_symmetry.space_group_name_H-M   'P 1'
#
loop_
_entity.id
_entity.type
_entity.pdbx_description
1 polymer ?
#
loop_
_entity_poly.entity_id
_entity_poly.type
_entity_poly.pdbx_seq_one_letter_code
_entity_poly.pdbx_strand_id
1 'polypeptide(L)'
;MHWILRSYAPRWQREWRVFNLCFHVLFESQYAAQMFENNLALGTRTLHSPLNKHEVETRISRANGMPNDLKRIFHLDYDSNDSESFQSTSSSESLTTVAYFLEPSTKEFQFQRIEHEKIFPSCVKAECLYLVSKKECSDHEREFGKYDRDPNNRLALSRDMYGWYDGVSVDVPIVNMLPGNVEEHPSIGSRRKVDVFVKVVDVRYADLVFSRLRDGSTTTTDPLMMKTFVHVENPDTFCFCMMWKYNDNAKRVIDFFDTNRAMIEWKNKSRNIYC
;
A
#
# COMPACT_ATOMS: atom_id res chain seq x y z
N MET A 1 27.03 -3.27 12.26
CA MET A 1 26.55 -4.51 11.62
C MET A 1 26.34 -4.14 10.18
N HIS A 2 27.09 -4.78 9.29
CA HIS A 2 27.15 -4.36 7.89
C HIS A 2 26.47 -5.40 7.00
N TRP A 3 25.83 -4.92 5.93
CA TRP A 3 24.98 -5.70 5.04
C TRP A 3 25.32 -5.37 3.60
N ILE A 4 25.29 -6.36 2.72
CA ILE A 4 25.48 -6.19 1.28
C ILE A 4 24.32 -6.96 0.62
N LEU A 5 23.44 -6.27 -0.10
CA LEU A 5 22.46 -6.92 -0.97
C LEU A 5 23.02 -6.89 -2.40
N ARG A 6 23.11 -8.05 -3.04
CA ARG A 6 23.38 -8.15 -4.48
C ARG A 6 22.15 -8.73 -5.16
N SER A 7 21.71 -8.10 -6.24
CA SER A 7 20.62 -8.63 -7.06
C SER A 7 21.17 -9.00 -8.43
N TYR A 8 20.92 -10.23 -8.87
CA TYR A 8 21.27 -10.69 -10.21
C TYR A 8 20.00 -10.78 -11.06
N ALA A 9 19.98 -10.06 -12.18
CA ALA A 9 19.03 -10.30 -13.26
C ALA A 9 19.63 -11.36 -14.23
N PRO A 10 18.84 -12.31 -14.77
CA PRO A 10 19.36 -13.30 -15.72
C PRO A 10 19.84 -12.61 -17.00
N ARG A 11 21.08 -12.95 -17.40
CA ARG A 11 21.75 -12.49 -18.62
C ARG A 11 20.90 -12.72 -19.87
N TRP A 12 20.40 -11.66 -20.50
CA TRP A 12 20.35 -11.55 -21.96
C TRP A 12 20.47 -10.07 -22.39
N GLN A 13 21.65 -9.75 -22.93
CA GLN A 13 22.01 -8.67 -23.86
C GLN A 13 21.81 -7.19 -23.49
N ARG A 14 22.96 -6.49 -23.62
CA ARG A 14 23.25 -5.05 -23.64
C ARG A 14 23.44 -4.36 -22.29
N GLU A 15 24.69 -3.93 -22.12
CA GLU A 15 25.31 -3.13 -21.06
C GLU A 15 24.34 -2.22 -20.28
N TRP A 16 23.87 -2.72 -19.14
CA TRP A 16 23.39 -1.88 -18.05
C TRP A 16 24.18 -2.25 -16.80
N ARG A 17 24.74 -1.25 -16.12
CA ARG A 17 25.47 -1.43 -14.85
C ARG A 17 24.56 -2.16 -13.86
N VAL A 18 25.04 -3.26 -13.30
CA VAL A 18 24.35 -3.98 -12.21
C VAL A 18 24.45 -3.11 -10.96
N PHE A 19 23.35 -2.45 -10.57
CA PHE A 19 23.29 -1.72 -9.31
C PHE A 19 22.95 -2.72 -8.20
N ASN A 20 23.91 -2.97 -7.31
CA ASN A 20 23.69 -3.72 -6.08
C ASN A 20 23.25 -2.74 -4.99
N LEU A 21 21.98 -2.80 -4.56
CA LEU A 21 21.49 -1.97 -3.46
C LEU A 21 21.96 -2.54 -2.13
N CYS A 22 22.97 -1.95 -1.49
CA CYS A 22 23.45 -2.41 -0.18
C CYS A 22 22.99 -1.45 0.92
N PHE A 23 22.27 -1.93 1.94
CA PHE A 23 21.83 -1.11 3.07
C PHE A 23 22.15 -1.79 4.40
N HIS A 24 22.72 -1.06 5.35
CA HIS A 24 23.22 -1.62 6.61
C HIS A 24 22.25 -1.36 7.77
N VAL A 25 21.70 -2.42 8.38
CA VAL A 25 20.77 -2.33 9.53
C VAL A 25 21.48 -2.70 10.85
N LEU A 26 21.30 -1.89 11.89
CA LEU A 26 21.88 -2.14 13.21
C LEU A 26 20.79 -2.61 14.17
N PHE A 27 21.04 -3.71 14.87
CA PHE A 27 20.15 -4.26 15.89
C PHE A 27 20.82 -4.22 17.26
N GLU A 28 20.03 -3.94 18.29
CA GLU A 28 20.49 -3.93 19.68
C GLU A 28 20.80 -5.33 20.21
N SER A 29 20.15 -6.37 19.66
CA SER A 29 20.34 -7.75 20.09
C SER A 29 20.56 -8.70 18.91
N GLN A 30 21.31 -9.78 19.17
CA GLN A 30 21.48 -10.89 18.22
C GLN A 30 20.14 -11.55 17.86
N TYR A 31 19.22 -11.65 18.83
CA TYR A 31 17.90 -12.22 18.63
C TYR A 31 17.07 -11.40 17.62
N ALA A 32 17.05 -10.07 17.74
CA ALA A 32 16.35 -9.20 16.80
C ALA A 32 16.93 -9.29 15.37
N ALA A 33 18.25 -9.38 15.25
CA ALA A 33 18.92 -9.57 13.96
C ALA A 33 18.53 -10.91 13.29
N GLN A 34 18.50 -12.00 14.08
CA GLN A 34 18.11 -13.34 13.60
C GLN A 34 16.64 -13.41 13.21
N MET A 35 15.74 -12.79 13.99
CA MET A 35 14.32 -12.70 13.65
C MET A 35 14.11 -11.94 12.33
N PHE A 36 14.81 -10.83 12.13
CA PHE A 36 14.76 -10.08 10.89
C PHE A 36 15.28 -10.88 9.69
N GLU A 37 16.43 -11.56 9.83
CA GLU A 37 16.98 -12.43 8.78
C GLU A 37 16.01 -13.56 8.42
N ASN A 38 15.45 -14.25 9.42
CA ASN A 38 14.46 -15.30 9.20
C ASN A 38 13.23 -14.76 8.46
N ASN A 39 12.73 -13.57 8.83
CA ASN A 39 11.61 -12.94 8.12
C ASN A 39 11.97 -12.53 6.69
N LEU A 40 13.22 -12.20 6.40
CA LEU A 40 13.66 -11.85 5.04
C LEU A 40 13.86 -13.10 4.15
N ALA A 41 14.37 -14.18 4.75
CA ALA A 41 14.63 -15.45 4.09
C ALA A 41 13.35 -16.28 3.88
N LEU A 42 12.50 -16.34 4.91
CA LEU A 42 11.26 -17.13 4.95
C LEU A 42 10.00 -16.28 4.66
N GLY A 43 10.13 -14.96 4.69
CA GLY A 43 9.02 -14.06 4.39
C GLY A 43 8.44 -14.44 3.03
N THR A 44 7.13 -14.54 2.96
CA THR A 44 6.42 -14.83 1.72
C THR A 44 6.82 -13.80 0.67
N ARG A 45 7.76 -14.19 -0.22
CA ARG A 45 8.02 -13.51 -1.49
C ARG A 45 6.80 -13.78 -2.36
N THR A 46 5.70 -13.11 -2.02
CA THR A 46 4.45 -13.24 -2.75
C THR A 46 4.67 -12.77 -4.18
N LEU A 47 3.83 -13.22 -5.12
CA LEU A 47 3.91 -12.85 -6.54
C LEU A 47 3.93 -11.33 -6.75
N HIS A 48 3.45 -10.56 -5.76
CA HIS A 48 3.33 -9.11 -5.80
C HIS A 48 4.33 -8.37 -4.89
N SER A 49 5.28 -9.06 -4.26
CA SER A 49 6.34 -8.38 -3.51
C SER A 49 7.27 -7.60 -4.45
N PRO A 50 7.75 -6.40 -4.08
CA PRO A 50 8.80 -5.69 -4.81
C PRO A 50 10.12 -6.48 -4.88
N LEU A 51 10.30 -7.48 -4.01
CA LEU A 51 11.44 -8.39 -3.99
C LEU A 51 11.16 -9.71 -4.73
N ASN A 52 9.98 -9.85 -5.34
CA ASN A 52 9.65 -11.00 -6.15
C ASN A 52 10.59 -11.07 -7.35
N LYS A 53 11.19 -12.24 -7.60
CA LYS A 53 12.23 -12.48 -8.62
C LYS A 53 13.59 -11.80 -8.33
N HIS A 54 13.80 -11.25 -7.15
CA HIS A 54 15.11 -10.79 -6.71
C HIS A 54 15.78 -11.80 -5.79
N GLU A 55 17.05 -12.06 -6.06
CA GLU A 55 17.90 -12.82 -5.16
C GLU A 55 18.29 -11.91 -3.99
N VAL A 56 18.11 -12.41 -2.77
CA VAL A 56 18.40 -11.66 -1.55
C VAL A 56 19.36 -12.52 -0.75
N GLU A 57 20.57 -12.02 -0.55
CA GLU A 57 21.57 -12.61 0.33
C GLU A 57 21.60 -11.86 1.66
N THR A 58 21.65 -12.60 2.77
CA THR A 58 21.79 -12.06 4.12
C THR A 58 23.07 -12.58 4.77
N ARG A 59 23.72 -11.73 5.57
CA ARG A 59 24.86 -12.12 6.41
C ARG A 59 24.78 -11.42 7.75
N ILE A 60 24.67 -12.18 8.83
CA ILE A 60 24.77 -11.65 10.19
C ILE A 60 26.23 -11.70 10.65
N SER A 61 26.76 -10.54 11.06
CA SER A 61 28.12 -10.43 11.63
C SER A 61 28.07 -9.61 12.92
N ARG A 62 28.89 -9.94 13.92
CA ARG A 62 29.01 -9.09 15.11
C ARG A 62 29.70 -7.79 14.75
N ALA A 63 29.09 -6.67 15.12
CA ALA A 63 29.68 -5.36 14.94
C ALA A 63 30.51 -5.02 16.18
N ASN A 64 31.83 -5.13 16.08
CA ASN A 64 32.71 -4.51 17.07
C ASN A 64 32.61 -3.00 16.85
N GLY A 65 32.57 -2.22 17.95
CA GLY A 65 32.30 -0.77 17.99
C GLY A 65 33.32 0.09 17.23
N MET A 66 33.40 -0.08 15.93
CA MET A 66 34.11 0.79 15.01
C MET A 66 33.27 2.07 14.83
N PRO A 67 33.90 3.25 14.81
CA PRO A 67 33.26 4.45 14.32
C PRO A 67 32.89 4.18 12.86
N ASN A 68 31.61 4.00 12.58
CA ASN A 68 31.13 3.94 11.22
C ASN A 68 30.86 5.38 10.79
N ASP A 69 31.45 5.81 9.68
CA ASP A 69 31.06 7.05 8.95
C ASP A 69 29.64 6.97 8.37
N LEU A 70 28.92 5.87 8.63
CA LEU A 70 27.53 5.68 8.26
C LEU A 70 26.66 6.59 9.11
N LYS A 71 26.12 7.64 8.49
CA LYS A 71 25.04 8.42 9.08
C LYS A 71 23.81 7.53 9.22
N ARG A 72 23.20 7.55 10.42
CA ARG A 72 21.88 6.95 10.62
C ARG A 72 20.90 7.78 9.78
N ILE A 73 20.30 7.14 8.78
CA ILE A 73 19.27 7.73 7.95
C ILE A 73 17.93 7.43 8.62
N PHE A 74 17.24 8.49 9.03
CA PHE A 74 15.86 8.44 9.45
C PHE A 74 14.96 8.63 8.23
N HIS A 75 13.69 8.23 8.36
CA HIS A 75 12.69 8.52 7.32
C HIS A 75 12.63 10.02 6.99
N LEU A 76 12.89 10.90 7.96
CA LEU A 76 12.92 12.36 7.77
C LEU A 76 14.10 12.85 6.91
N ASP A 77 15.14 12.03 6.76
CA ASP A 77 16.31 12.35 5.94
C ASP A 77 16.08 11.97 4.46
N TYR A 78 14.94 11.33 4.15
CA TYR A 78 14.55 11.01 2.78
C TYR A 78 13.85 12.21 2.14
N ASP A 79 14.52 12.87 1.20
CA ASP A 79 13.89 13.85 0.31
C ASP A 79 13.31 13.13 -0.92
N SER A 80 11.98 13.08 -1.00
CA SER A 80 11.26 12.46 -2.11
C SER A 80 11.49 13.16 -3.46
N ASN A 81 12.11 14.34 -3.47
CA ASN A 81 12.43 15.12 -4.66
C ASN A 81 13.91 15.05 -5.06
N ASP A 82 14.74 14.27 -4.36
CA ASP A 82 16.16 14.18 -4.67
C ASP A 82 16.41 13.43 -6.00
N SER A 83 17.04 14.14 -6.93
CA SER A 83 17.22 13.75 -8.33
C SER A 83 18.18 12.57 -8.54
N GLU A 84 18.93 12.17 -7.51
CA GLU A 84 19.78 10.96 -7.54
C GLU A 84 19.01 9.67 -7.20
N SER A 85 17.75 9.76 -6.78
CA SER A 85 16.88 8.59 -6.69
C SER A 85 16.46 8.17 -8.10
N PHE A 86 17.05 7.08 -8.62
CA PHE A 86 16.62 6.48 -9.89
C PHE A 86 15.18 5.98 -9.74
N GLN A 87 14.20 6.84 -10.02
CA GLN A 87 12.79 6.47 -10.25
C GLN A 87 12.60 5.72 -11.59
N SER A 88 13.68 5.26 -12.21
CA SER A 88 13.69 4.60 -13.51
C SER A 88 13.40 3.10 -13.37
N THR A 89 12.29 2.73 -12.76
CA THR A 89 11.54 1.46 -13.01
C THR A 89 10.26 1.46 -12.19
N SER A 90 9.43 2.46 -12.40
CA SER A 90 7.98 2.32 -12.29
C SER A 90 7.45 3.21 -13.38
N SER A 91 6.71 2.62 -14.31
CA SER A 91 5.99 3.32 -15.35
C SER A 91 5.40 4.61 -14.78
N SER A 92 5.92 5.71 -15.32
CA SER A 92 5.55 7.07 -15.02
C SER A 92 4.09 7.30 -15.41
N GLU A 93 3.18 6.97 -14.50
CA GLU A 93 1.76 7.36 -14.49
C GLU A 93 1.17 6.90 -13.14
N SER A 94 1.39 7.68 -12.06
CA SER A 94 0.54 7.78 -10.83
C SER A 94 1.24 8.44 -9.62
N LEU A 95 2.35 9.18 -9.80
CA LEU A 95 2.86 10.06 -8.74
C LEU A 95 2.08 11.39 -8.72
N THR A 96 0.82 11.36 -8.29
CA THR A 96 0.05 12.59 -7.98
C THR A 96 -0.45 12.67 -6.54
N THR A 97 -0.19 11.66 -5.71
CA THR A 97 -0.60 11.68 -4.30
C THR A 97 0.64 11.81 -3.42
N VAL A 98 1.10 13.04 -3.20
CA VAL A 98 2.00 13.34 -2.07
C VAL A 98 1.27 12.86 -0.82
N ALA A 99 1.77 11.81 -0.17
CA ALA A 99 1.13 11.20 0.98
C ALA A 99 0.99 12.25 2.09
N TYR A 100 -0.24 12.64 2.40
CA TYR A 100 -0.53 13.54 3.51
C TYR A 100 -0.66 12.71 4.78
N PHE A 101 0.27 12.87 5.72
CA PHE A 101 0.25 12.12 6.97
C PHE A 101 -0.71 12.73 7.99
N LEU A 102 -1.46 11.88 8.69
CA LEU A 102 -2.42 12.25 9.72
C LEU A 102 -1.82 11.98 11.11
N GLU A 103 -1.95 12.98 11.98
CA GLU A 103 -1.66 12.83 13.41
C GLU A 103 -2.83 12.10 14.11
N PRO A 104 -2.57 11.34 15.19
CA PRO A 104 -3.63 10.64 15.95
C PRO A 104 -4.73 11.55 16.51
N SER A 105 -4.44 12.84 16.68
CA SER A 105 -5.39 13.85 17.14
C SER A 105 -6.35 14.37 16.05
N THR A 106 -6.10 14.04 14.78
CA THR A 106 -6.96 14.47 13.66
C THR A 106 -8.30 13.73 13.66
N LYS A 107 -9.35 14.42 13.22
CA LYS A 107 -10.71 13.86 13.13
C LYS A 107 -10.75 12.69 12.14
N GLU A 108 -10.02 12.79 11.05
CA GLU A 108 -9.90 11.76 10.02
C GLU A 108 -9.29 10.48 10.60
N PHE A 109 -8.24 10.57 11.41
CA PHE A 109 -7.65 9.40 12.07
C PHE A 109 -8.60 8.77 13.10
N GLN A 110 -9.28 9.58 13.90
CA GLN A 110 -10.14 9.09 14.97
C GLN A 110 -11.42 8.43 14.45
N PHE A 111 -12.02 9.03 13.41
CA PHE A 111 -13.36 8.67 12.96
C PHE A 111 -13.38 7.96 11.61
N GLN A 112 -12.42 8.22 10.72
CA GLN A 112 -12.38 7.70 9.34
C GLN A 112 -11.23 6.71 9.13
N ARG A 113 -10.99 5.86 10.13
CA ARG A 113 -9.97 4.82 10.13
C ARG A 113 -10.62 3.45 10.32
N ILE A 114 -10.18 2.49 9.52
CA ILE A 114 -10.69 1.11 9.56
C ILE A 114 -9.76 0.14 10.28
N GLU A 115 -8.48 0.48 10.42
CA GLU A 115 -7.48 -0.35 11.11
C GLU A 115 -7.47 -0.08 12.62
N HIS A 116 -6.97 -1.04 13.41
CA HIS A 116 -6.82 -0.94 14.85
C HIS A 116 -5.67 0.01 15.25
N GLU A 117 -5.78 0.70 16.39
CA GLU A 117 -4.81 1.73 16.82
C GLU A 117 -3.39 1.20 17.01
N LYS A 118 -3.28 -0.02 17.53
CA LYS A 118 -2.01 -0.79 17.61
C LYS A 118 -1.19 -0.85 16.31
N ILE A 119 -1.82 -0.66 15.14
CA ILE A 119 -1.13 -0.64 13.84
C ILE A 119 -0.30 0.64 13.64
N PHE A 120 -0.61 1.69 14.40
CA PHE A 120 0.02 3.01 14.35
C PHE A 120 0.79 3.27 15.66
N PRO A 121 1.91 2.56 15.92
CA PRO A 121 2.78 2.91 17.03
C PRO A 121 3.31 4.34 16.83
N SER A 122 3.82 4.96 17.90
CA SER A 122 4.16 6.40 18.00
C SER A 122 5.04 7.00 16.89
N CYS A 123 5.67 6.20 16.03
CA CYS A 123 6.47 6.66 14.88
C CYS A 123 5.81 6.41 13.51
N VAL A 124 4.72 5.65 13.44
CA VAL A 124 4.02 5.30 12.19
C VAL A 124 2.78 6.19 12.08
N LYS A 125 2.84 7.16 11.18
CA LYS A 125 1.70 8.03 10.87
C LYS A 125 0.76 7.34 9.90
N ALA A 126 -0.53 7.59 10.03
CA ALA A 126 -1.49 7.17 9.03
C ALA A 126 -1.33 8.04 7.78
N GLU A 127 -1.53 7.45 6.61
CA GLU A 127 -1.68 8.16 5.35
C GLU A 127 -3.15 8.53 5.16
N CYS A 128 -3.38 9.75 4.68
CA CYS A 128 -4.69 10.23 4.26
C CYS A 128 -4.91 9.84 2.80
N LEU A 129 -5.65 8.75 2.61
CA LEU A 129 -6.14 8.36 1.29
C LEU A 129 -7.29 9.26 0.86
N TYR A 130 -7.22 9.70 -0.39
CA TYR A 130 -8.33 10.33 -1.10
C TYR A 130 -9.11 9.24 -1.84
N LEU A 131 -10.40 9.09 -1.54
CA LEU A 131 -11.25 8.11 -2.21
C LEU A 131 -11.45 8.49 -3.68
N VAL A 132 -11.87 9.73 -3.94
CA VAL A 132 -11.73 10.38 -5.25
C VAL A 132 -10.44 11.17 -5.25
N SER A 133 -9.49 10.81 -6.13
CA SER A 133 -8.13 11.36 -6.11
C SER A 133 -8.12 12.86 -6.43
N LYS A 134 -7.07 13.57 -5.98
CA LYS A 134 -6.88 14.99 -6.34
C LYS A 134 -6.81 15.21 -7.85
N LYS A 135 -6.20 14.26 -8.57
CA LYS A 135 -6.11 14.30 -10.02
C LYS A 135 -7.50 14.25 -10.64
N GLU A 136 -8.35 13.32 -10.20
CA GLU A 136 -9.72 13.21 -10.68
C GLU A 136 -10.56 14.45 -10.36
N CYS A 137 -10.40 15.00 -9.14
CA CYS A 137 -11.03 16.25 -8.75
C CYS A 137 -10.58 17.44 -9.62
N SER A 138 -9.33 17.46 -10.09
CA SER A 138 -8.78 18.51 -10.94
C SER A 138 -9.19 18.34 -12.40
N ASP A 139 -9.00 17.14 -12.96
CA ASP A 139 -9.24 16.82 -14.37
C ASP A 139 -10.75 16.87 -14.69
N HIS A 140 -11.61 16.58 -13.70
CA HIS A 140 -13.07 16.55 -13.84
C HIS A 140 -13.72 17.49 -12.83
N GLU A 141 -13.21 18.72 -12.72
CA GLU A 141 -13.62 19.73 -11.73
C GLU A 141 -15.14 19.91 -11.61
N ARG A 142 -15.87 19.90 -12.74
CA ARG A 142 -17.33 20.05 -12.75
C ARG A 142 -18.06 18.95 -11.97
N GLU A 143 -17.54 17.74 -12.00
CA GLU A 143 -18.17 16.58 -11.37
C GLU A 143 -17.59 16.32 -9.97
N PHE A 144 -16.25 16.33 -9.87
CA PHE A 144 -15.53 15.87 -8.69
C PHE A 144 -14.85 16.97 -7.89
N GLY A 145 -14.75 18.21 -8.39
CA GLY A 145 -14.05 19.31 -7.72
C GLY A 145 -14.56 19.60 -6.30
N LYS A 146 -15.86 19.36 -6.04
CA LYS A 146 -16.47 19.47 -4.71
C LYS A 146 -15.88 18.52 -3.65
N TYR A 147 -15.22 17.44 -4.05
CA TYR A 147 -14.68 16.43 -3.14
C TYR A 147 -13.20 16.66 -2.77
N ASP A 148 -12.47 17.53 -3.46
CA ASP A 148 -11.02 17.75 -3.23
C ASP A 148 -10.72 18.18 -1.78
N ARG A 149 -11.57 19.05 -1.24
CA ARG A 149 -11.43 19.58 0.13
C ARG A 149 -12.42 18.99 1.14
N ASP A 150 -13.27 18.06 0.70
CA ASP A 150 -14.27 17.44 1.58
C ASP A 150 -13.59 16.39 2.49
N PRO A 151 -13.66 16.52 3.83
CA PRO A 151 -13.11 15.51 4.74
C PRO A 151 -13.78 14.14 4.57
N ASN A 152 -15.04 14.07 4.10
CA ASN A 152 -15.74 12.81 3.84
C ASN A 152 -15.21 12.08 2.58
N ASN A 153 -14.31 12.69 1.81
CA ASN A 153 -13.57 12.04 0.73
C ASN A 153 -12.26 11.37 1.22
N ARG A 154 -12.06 11.27 2.54
CA ARG A 154 -10.80 10.82 3.14
C ARG A 154 -10.93 9.50 3.89
N LEU A 155 -9.87 8.71 3.88
CA LEU A 155 -9.73 7.53 4.71
C LEU A 155 -8.32 7.50 5.32
N ALA A 156 -8.24 7.28 6.62
CA ALA A 156 -6.97 7.13 7.33
C ALA A 156 -6.55 5.66 7.30
N LEU A 157 -5.42 5.38 6.63
CA LEU A 157 -4.88 4.03 6.45
C LEU A 157 -3.39 3.98 6.84
N SER A 158 -2.92 2.82 7.27
CA SER A 158 -1.48 2.55 7.36
C SER A 158 -0.88 2.45 5.96
N ARG A 159 0.45 2.59 5.85
CA ARG A 159 1.17 2.45 4.59
C ARG A 159 0.86 1.14 3.88
N ASP A 160 0.79 0.04 4.62
CA ASP A 160 0.51 -1.28 4.05
C ASP A 160 -0.91 -1.34 3.47
N MET A 161 -1.91 -0.92 4.25
CA MET A 161 -3.31 -0.97 3.82
C MET A 161 -3.58 -0.01 2.66
N TYR A 162 -2.98 1.19 2.71
CA TYR A 162 -2.98 2.12 1.58
C TYR A 162 -2.39 1.44 0.34
N GLY A 163 -1.21 0.82 0.50
CA GLY A 163 -0.50 0.09 -0.53
C GLY A 163 -1.31 -1.00 -1.22
N TRP A 164 -2.01 -1.79 -0.42
CA TRP A 164 -2.87 -2.88 -0.86
C TRP A 164 -4.17 -2.41 -1.51
N TYR A 165 -4.71 -1.27 -1.07
CA TYR A 165 -5.98 -0.74 -1.56
C TYR A 165 -5.81 0.15 -2.80
N ASP A 166 -4.75 0.94 -2.91
CA ASP A 166 -4.47 1.80 -4.06
C ASP A 166 -3.63 1.08 -5.13
N GLY A 167 -3.09 -0.11 -4.80
CA GLY A 167 -2.24 -0.88 -5.69
C GLY A 167 -0.88 -0.22 -5.94
N VAL A 168 -0.35 0.52 -4.96
CA VAL A 168 0.98 1.14 -5.07
C VAL A 168 2.10 0.24 -4.55
N SER A 169 1.76 -0.80 -3.78
CA SER A 169 2.73 -1.78 -3.25
C SER A 169 2.77 -3.09 -4.02
N VAL A 170 1.92 -3.24 -5.03
CA VAL A 170 1.60 -4.49 -5.76
C VAL A 170 1.09 -4.13 -7.15
N ASP A 171 1.17 -5.02 -8.14
CA ASP A 171 0.77 -4.71 -9.53
C ASP A 171 -0.72 -4.32 -9.69
N VAL A 172 -1.58 -4.83 -8.79
CA VAL A 172 -3.01 -4.54 -8.73
C VAL A 172 -3.48 -4.47 -7.28
N PRO A 173 -4.50 -3.64 -6.94
CA PRO A 173 -5.09 -3.64 -5.61
C PRO A 173 -5.51 -5.05 -5.16
N ILE A 174 -5.00 -5.50 -4.01
CA ILE A 174 -5.36 -6.79 -3.40
C ILE A 174 -6.47 -6.64 -2.35
N VAL A 175 -6.76 -5.41 -1.94
CA VAL A 175 -7.89 -5.03 -1.10
C VAL A 175 -8.81 -4.14 -1.94
N ASN A 176 -10.12 -4.30 -1.76
CA ASN A 176 -11.11 -3.34 -2.24
C ASN A 176 -12.16 -3.10 -1.14
N MET A 177 -12.87 -1.98 -1.18
CA MET A 177 -13.78 -1.58 -0.10
C MET A 177 -15.11 -1.08 -0.65
N LEU A 178 -16.21 -1.49 -0.04
CA LEU A 178 -17.56 -1.12 -0.41
C LEU A 178 -18.26 -0.44 0.76
N PRO A 179 -19.06 0.63 0.51
CA PRO A 179 -19.92 1.18 1.54
C PRO A 179 -21.07 0.20 1.85
N GLY A 180 -21.45 0.14 3.12
CA GLY A 180 -22.54 -0.69 3.62
C GLY A 180 -23.68 0.14 4.20
N ASN A 181 -24.32 -0.41 5.23
CA ASN A 181 -25.42 0.26 5.92
C ASN A 181 -24.96 1.55 6.60
N VAL A 182 -25.80 2.58 6.56
CA VAL A 182 -25.60 3.84 7.27
C VAL A 182 -26.57 3.90 8.43
N GLU A 183 -26.08 4.14 9.65
CA GLU A 183 -26.96 4.34 10.81
C GLU A 183 -27.87 5.55 10.59
N GLU A 184 -29.16 5.44 10.91
CA GLU A 184 -30.15 6.50 10.69
C GLU A 184 -29.81 7.78 11.46
N HIS A 185 -29.31 7.63 12.68
CA HIS A 185 -28.99 8.74 13.57
C HIS A 185 -27.49 8.85 13.84
N PRO A 186 -27.00 10.05 14.21
CA PRO A 186 -25.61 10.23 14.64
C PRO A 186 -25.30 9.38 15.88
N SER A 187 -24.18 8.66 15.83
CA SER A 187 -23.69 7.85 16.94
C SER A 187 -22.54 8.49 17.71
N ILE A 188 -21.80 9.42 17.09
CA ILE A 188 -20.71 10.16 17.75
C ILE A 188 -20.76 11.63 17.37
N GLY A 189 -21.18 12.48 18.30
CA GLY A 189 -21.38 13.91 18.04
C GLY A 189 -22.38 14.10 16.88
N SER A 190 -21.98 14.83 15.84
CA SER A 190 -22.75 14.98 14.60
C SER A 190 -22.53 13.87 13.56
N ARG A 191 -21.65 12.90 13.84
CA ARG A 191 -21.24 11.89 12.85
C ARG A 191 -22.14 10.66 12.91
N ARG A 192 -22.47 10.14 11.73
CA ARG A 192 -23.19 8.87 11.55
C ARG A 192 -22.20 7.76 11.23
N LYS A 193 -22.47 6.56 11.75
CA LYS A 193 -21.68 5.37 11.42
C LYS A 193 -22.04 4.87 10.02
N VAL A 194 -21.01 4.52 9.26
CA VAL A 194 -21.12 3.86 7.96
C VAL A 194 -20.38 2.53 8.06
N ASP A 195 -21.08 1.43 7.80
CA ASP A 195 -20.43 0.13 7.64
C ASP A 195 -19.55 0.15 6.38
N VAL A 196 -18.38 -0.49 6.46
CA VAL A 196 -17.44 -0.63 5.35
C VAL A 196 -17.15 -2.12 5.18
N PHE A 197 -17.41 -2.65 4.00
CA PHE A 197 -17.06 -4.03 3.64
C PHE A 197 -15.68 -4.04 3.02
N VAL A 198 -14.71 -4.63 3.71
CA VAL A 198 -13.34 -4.81 3.24
C VAL A 198 -13.24 -6.18 2.58
N LYS A 199 -12.96 -6.18 1.27
CA LYS A 199 -12.85 -7.36 0.43
C LYS A 199 -11.39 -7.61 0.06
N VAL A 200 -10.95 -8.86 0.16
CA VAL A 200 -9.63 -9.30 -0.34
C VAL A 200 -9.78 -10.08 -1.63
N VAL A 201 -8.76 -10.04 -2.49
CA VAL A 201 -8.76 -10.78 -3.77
C VAL A 201 -8.51 -12.28 -3.61
N ASP A 202 -7.84 -12.69 -2.53
CA ASP A 202 -7.43 -14.08 -2.29
C ASP A 202 -7.40 -14.39 -0.79
N VAL A 203 -7.84 -15.59 -0.43
CA VAL A 203 -7.94 -16.05 0.98
C VAL A 203 -6.61 -16.03 1.71
N ARG A 204 -5.47 -16.17 0.99
CA ARG A 204 -4.12 -16.10 1.58
C ARG A 204 -3.80 -14.72 2.15
N TYR A 205 -4.49 -13.68 1.70
CA TYR A 205 -4.35 -12.31 2.24
C TYR A 205 -5.40 -11.99 3.31
N ALA A 206 -6.38 -12.85 3.53
CA ALA A 206 -7.47 -12.61 4.48
C ALA A 206 -6.91 -12.32 5.87
N ASP A 207 -6.12 -13.22 6.45
CA ASP A 207 -5.56 -13.05 7.80
C ASP A 207 -4.66 -11.80 7.89
N LEU A 208 -3.86 -11.54 6.86
CA LEU A 208 -2.96 -10.39 6.79
C LEU A 208 -3.72 -9.06 6.83
N VAL A 209 -4.85 -8.96 6.12
CA VAL A 209 -5.67 -7.75 6.03
C VAL A 209 -6.62 -7.64 7.23
N PHE A 210 -7.30 -8.72 7.56
CA PHE A 210 -8.38 -8.75 8.53
C PHE A 210 -7.91 -8.63 9.98
N SER A 211 -6.74 -9.18 10.32
CA SER A 211 -6.15 -9.05 11.67
C SER A 211 -5.79 -7.60 12.05
N ARG A 212 -5.77 -6.70 11.06
CA ARG A 212 -5.46 -5.27 11.22
C ARG A 212 -6.70 -4.42 11.45
N LEU A 213 -7.90 -4.93 11.13
CA LEU A 213 -9.13 -4.14 11.27
C LEU A 213 -9.40 -3.79 12.74
N ARG A 214 -10.07 -2.66 12.95
CA ARG A 214 -10.40 -2.13 14.27
C ARG A 214 -11.36 -3.02 15.04
N ASP A 215 -11.41 -2.83 16.36
CA ASP A 215 -12.37 -3.50 17.22
C ASP A 215 -13.82 -3.21 16.78
N GLY A 216 -14.67 -4.23 16.91
CA GLY A 216 -16.04 -4.22 16.42
C GLY A 216 -16.19 -4.60 14.94
N SER A 217 -15.10 -4.95 14.25
CA SER A 217 -15.17 -5.58 12.93
C SER A 217 -15.73 -7.02 13.05
N THR A 218 -16.49 -7.45 12.05
CA THR A 218 -17.23 -8.73 12.06
C THR A 218 -17.01 -9.49 10.75
N THR A 219 -17.02 -10.82 10.83
CA THR A 219 -16.97 -11.68 9.65
C THR A 219 -18.29 -11.65 8.90
N THR A 220 -18.24 -11.70 7.58
CA THR A 220 -19.43 -11.89 6.74
C THR A 220 -19.60 -13.37 6.38
N THR A 221 -20.63 -13.69 5.59
CA THR A 221 -20.81 -15.03 5.01
C THR A 221 -19.79 -15.33 3.91
N ASP A 222 -19.17 -14.31 3.31
CA ASP A 222 -18.09 -14.45 2.35
C ASP A 222 -16.73 -14.46 3.09
N PRO A 223 -15.93 -15.54 2.99
CA PRO A 223 -14.64 -15.64 3.67
C PRO A 223 -13.61 -14.63 3.14
N LEU A 224 -13.86 -14.00 1.99
CA LEU A 224 -13.02 -12.95 1.42
C LEU A 224 -13.49 -11.55 1.82
N MET A 225 -14.44 -11.43 2.75
CA MET A 225 -15.01 -10.15 3.13
C MET A 225 -15.26 -10.04 4.64
N MET A 226 -14.80 -8.94 5.22
CA MET A 226 -15.13 -8.54 6.59
C MET A 226 -15.81 -7.19 6.61
N LYS A 227 -16.68 -7.00 7.60
CA LYS A 227 -17.37 -5.74 7.84
C LYS A 227 -16.69 -4.98 8.97
N THR A 228 -16.35 -3.73 8.73
CA THR A 228 -15.87 -2.76 9.71
C THR A 228 -16.70 -1.49 9.60
N PHE A 229 -16.25 -0.37 10.16
CA PHE A 229 -17.01 0.87 10.13
C PHE A 229 -16.13 2.11 10.27
N VAL A 230 -16.70 3.24 9.84
CA VAL A 230 -16.20 4.59 10.09
C VAL A 230 -17.32 5.48 10.62
N HIS A 231 -16.99 6.67 11.11
CA HIS A 231 -17.94 7.71 11.46
C HIS A 231 -17.65 8.95 10.64
N VAL A 232 -18.65 9.47 9.93
CA VAL A 232 -18.52 10.59 8.99
C VAL A 232 -19.60 11.63 9.21
N GLU A 233 -19.31 12.88 8.85
CA GLU A 233 -20.29 13.97 8.97
C GLU A 233 -21.31 13.93 7.84
N ASN A 234 -20.89 13.54 6.63
CA ASN A 234 -21.75 13.38 5.46
C ASN A 234 -21.60 11.95 4.89
N PRO A 235 -22.47 11.01 5.31
CA PRO A 235 -22.47 9.64 4.80
C PRO A 235 -22.70 9.54 3.30
N ASP A 236 -23.52 10.42 2.72
CA ASP A 236 -23.85 10.34 1.30
C ASP A 236 -22.62 10.64 0.44
N THR A 237 -21.86 11.69 0.79
CA THR A 237 -20.58 11.97 0.15
C THR A 237 -19.59 10.83 0.35
N PHE A 238 -19.44 10.33 1.58
CA PHE A 238 -18.49 9.26 1.86
C PHE A 238 -18.80 7.99 1.07
N CYS A 239 -20.08 7.57 1.06
CA CYS A 239 -20.52 6.38 0.34
C CYS A 239 -20.34 6.55 -1.18
N PHE A 240 -20.65 7.73 -1.72
CA PHE A 240 -20.40 8.04 -3.12
C PHE A 240 -18.91 7.90 -3.46
N CYS A 241 -18.04 8.57 -2.72
CA CYS A 241 -16.60 8.54 -2.99
C CYS A 241 -16.01 7.12 -2.83
N MET A 242 -16.46 6.36 -1.83
CA MET A 242 -16.02 4.98 -1.63
C MET A 242 -16.49 4.07 -2.77
N MET A 243 -17.75 4.21 -3.22
CA MET A 243 -18.27 3.47 -4.37
C MET A 243 -17.53 3.82 -5.67
N TRP A 244 -17.21 5.11 -5.86
CA TRP A 244 -16.37 5.55 -6.98
C TRP A 244 -15.01 4.84 -6.94
N LYS A 245 -14.32 4.85 -5.80
CA LYS A 245 -13.01 4.21 -5.64
C LYS A 245 -13.08 2.69 -5.84
N TYR A 246 -14.15 2.06 -5.37
CA TYR A 246 -14.39 0.63 -5.59
C TYR A 246 -14.41 0.29 -7.08
N ASN A 247 -15.17 1.07 -7.86
CA ASN A 247 -15.31 0.87 -9.30
C ASN A 247 -14.01 1.19 -10.05
N ASP A 248 -13.31 2.26 -9.66
CA ASP A 248 -11.99 2.60 -10.21
C ASP A 248 -10.98 1.47 -10.00
N ASN A 249 -10.88 0.96 -8.77
CA ASN A 249 -10.01 -0.18 -8.47
C ASN A 249 -10.41 -1.44 -9.24
N ALA A 250 -11.70 -1.74 -9.34
CA ALA A 250 -12.19 -2.89 -10.10
C ALA A 250 -11.83 -2.78 -11.58
N LYS A 251 -11.96 -1.59 -12.17
CA LYS A 251 -11.56 -1.32 -13.56
C LYS A 251 -10.05 -1.51 -13.74
N ARG A 252 -9.22 -0.95 -12.86
CA ARG A 252 -7.75 -1.13 -12.90
C ARG A 252 -7.33 -2.59 -12.85
N VAL A 253 -8.01 -3.41 -12.05
CA VAL A 253 -7.77 -4.86 -11.98
C VAL A 253 -8.12 -5.54 -13.30
N ILE A 254 -9.27 -5.22 -13.89
CA ILE A 254 -9.70 -5.77 -15.20
C ILE A 254 -8.71 -5.37 -16.30
N ASP A 255 -8.39 -4.08 -16.40
CA ASP A 255 -7.48 -3.54 -17.41
C ASP A 255 -6.09 -4.20 -17.32
N PHE A 256 -5.60 -4.49 -16.11
CA PHE A 256 -4.35 -5.21 -15.90
C PHE A 256 -4.41 -6.65 -16.44
N PHE A 257 -5.49 -7.40 -16.17
CA PHE A 257 -5.62 -8.76 -16.65
C PHE A 257 -5.83 -8.84 -18.17
N ASP A 258 -6.59 -7.92 -18.75
CA ASP A 258 -6.82 -7.85 -20.19
C ASP A 258 -5.53 -7.49 -20.95
N THR A 259 -4.77 -6.51 -20.44
CA THR A 259 -3.47 -6.15 -21.01
C THR A 259 -2.48 -7.31 -20.97
N ASN A 260 -2.44 -8.05 -19.85
CA ASN A 260 -1.58 -9.22 -19.72
C ASN A 260 -1.99 -10.36 -20.65
N ARG A 261 -3.29 -10.62 -20.82
CA ARG A 261 -3.81 -11.61 -21.78
C ARG A 261 -3.40 -11.22 -23.21
N ALA A 262 -3.60 -9.98 -23.60
CA ALA A 262 -3.22 -9.47 -24.92
C ALA A 262 -1.70 -9.58 -25.17
N MET A 263 -0.87 -9.28 -24.16
CA MET A 263 0.59 -9.45 -24.25
C MET A 263 1.01 -10.92 -24.42
N ILE A 264 0.35 -11.85 -23.74
CA ILE A 264 0.62 -13.28 -23.87
C ILE A 264 0.22 -13.76 -25.28
N GLU A 265 -0.95 -13.36 -25.77
CA GLU A 265 -1.41 -13.67 -27.12
C GLU A 265 -0.49 -13.09 -28.20
N TRP A 266 -0.04 -11.85 -28.05
CA TRP A 266 0.94 -11.24 -28.94
C TRP A 266 2.25 -12.03 -28.93
N LYS A 267 2.82 -12.34 -27.76
CA LYS A 267 4.05 -13.15 -27.66
C LYS A 267 3.90 -14.53 -28.33
N ASN A 268 2.74 -15.17 -28.20
CA ASN A 268 2.46 -16.45 -28.83
C ASN A 268 2.30 -16.33 -30.36
N LYS A 269 1.65 -15.27 -30.86
CA LYS A 269 1.55 -14.99 -32.30
C LYS A 269 2.91 -14.62 -32.89
N SER A 270 3.70 -13.78 -32.23
CA SER A 270 5.03 -13.37 -32.69
C SER A 270 6.05 -14.52 -32.69
N ARG A 271 5.87 -15.54 -31.85
CA ARG A 271 6.65 -16.78 -31.91
C ARG A 271 6.28 -17.67 -33.11
N ASN A 272 5.07 -17.57 -33.62
CA ASN A 272 4.61 -18.31 -34.81
C ASN A 272 4.93 -17.62 -36.15
N ILE A 273 5.54 -16.42 -36.14
CA ILE A 273 5.93 -15.69 -37.35
C ILE A 273 7.42 -15.94 -37.71
N TYR A 274 8.16 -16.65 -36.85
CA TYR A 274 9.50 -17.18 -37.16
C TYR A 274 9.45 -18.71 -37.22
N CYS A 275 8.80 -19.25 -38.25
CA CYS A 275 8.96 -20.62 -38.75
C CYS A 275 9.00 -20.55 -40.27
#